data_AF-A0A1I4X1R8-F1
#
_entry.id   AF-A0A1I4X1R8-F1
#
_cell.length_a   1.000
_cell.length_b   1.000
_cell.length_c   1.000
_cell.angle_alpha   90.00
_cell.angle_beta   90.00
_cell.angle_gamma   90.00
#
_symmetry.space_group_name_H-M   'P 1'
#
loop_
_entity.id
_entity.type
_entity.pdbx_description
1 polymer ?
#
loop_
_entity_poly.entity_id
_entity_poly.type
_entity_poly.pdbx_seq_one_letter_code
_entity_poly.pdbx_strand_id
1 'polypeptide(L)'
;MKFILRLYAVAHGFMALLFAGAGLMLVAAAARAGWLASFGDWDYAASEGMVEAMGVLAAAVVAMQISQTIAEEEVIRDAHISAPTRVRRFLSRFMVVIVVAIAVEALVTIFKARSEPQLMLHAAALVVAVGALLVGWGVFIRLNRSAEELEPEAMAEAKEEDRKLQ
;
A
#
# COMPACT_ATOMS: atom_id res chain seq x y z
N MET A 1 32.40 -5.01 9.11
CA MET A 1 31.16 -5.62 8.56
C MET A 1 29.99 -5.52 9.55
N LYS A 2 30.08 -6.07 10.78
CA LYS A 2 28.97 -5.98 11.78
C LYS A 2 28.51 -4.56 12.13
N PHE A 3 29.43 -3.60 12.16
CA PHE A 3 29.10 -2.18 12.40
C PHE A 3 28.29 -1.57 11.25
N ILE A 4 28.66 -1.87 10.00
CA ILE A 4 27.95 -1.40 8.81
C ILE A 4 26.53 -1.99 8.77
N LEU A 5 26.38 -3.29 9.04
CA LEU A 5 25.06 -3.93 9.09
C LEU A 5 24.16 -3.32 10.18
N ARG A 6 24.70 -3.03 11.37
CA ARG A 6 23.94 -2.33 12.42
C ARG A 6 23.53 -0.91 12.02
N LEU A 7 24.39 -0.20 11.28
CA LEU A 7 24.06 1.14 10.77
C LEU A 7 22.88 1.07 9.80
N TYR A 8 22.86 0.08 8.90
CA TYR A 8 21.72 -0.15 8.00
C TYR A 8 20.43 -0.49 8.75
N ALA A 9 20.50 -1.38 9.75
CA ALA A 9 19.31 -1.72 10.56
C ALA A 9 18.75 -0.49 11.30
N VAL A 10 19.62 0.36 11.87
CA VAL A 10 19.21 1.61 12.53
C VAL A 10 18.59 2.58 11.51
N ALA A 11 19.16 2.71 10.32
CA ALA A 11 18.61 3.55 9.26
C ALA A 11 17.23 3.08 8.80
N HIS A 12 17.03 1.78 8.59
CA HIS A 12 15.72 1.21 8.24
C HIS A 12 14.70 1.38 9.35
N GLY A 13 15.10 1.17 10.62
CA GLY A 13 14.23 1.42 11.77
C GLY A 13 13.79 2.89 11.85
N PHE A 14 14.70 3.82 11.59
CA PHE A 14 14.37 5.24 11.54
C PHE A 14 13.41 5.56 10.38
N MET A 15 13.64 5.01 9.19
CA MET A 15 12.73 5.17 8.05
C MET A 15 11.33 4.63 8.34
N ALA A 16 11.22 3.44 8.95
CA ALA A 16 9.94 2.89 9.37
C ALA A 16 9.20 3.84 10.32
N LEU A 17 9.89 4.36 11.35
CA LEU A 17 9.30 5.33 12.28
C LEU A 17 8.81 6.60 11.59
N LEU A 18 9.54 7.11 10.60
CA LEU A 18 9.11 8.27 9.82
C LEU A 18 7.85 7.98 9.00
N PHE A 19 7.78 6.83 8.33
CA PHE A 19 6.58 6.43 7.59
C PHE A 19 5.37 6.22 8.52
N ALA A 20 5.56 5.59 9.70
CA ALA A 20 4.52 5.48 10.71
C ALA A 20 4.04 6.85 11.19
N GLY A 21 4.98 7.74 11.51
CA GLY A 21 4.67 9.11 11.93
C GLY A 21 3.88 9.88 10.87
N ALA A 22 4.31 9.81 9.60
CA ALA A 22 3.61 10.43 8.48
C ALA A 22 2.19 9.84 8.29
N GLY A 23 2.06 8.52 8.38
CA GLY A 23 0.75 7.84 8.33
C GLY A 23 -0.20 8.33 9.43
N LEU A 24 0.28 8.42 10.68
CA LEU A 24 -0.51 8.96 11.79
C LEU A 24 -0.90 10.43 11.61
N MET A 25 0.02 11.25 11.08
CA MET A 25 -0.29 12.65 10.75
C MET A 25 -1.36 12.75 9.66
N LEU A 26 -1.31 11.91 8.63
CA LEU A 26 -2.34 11.86 7.58
C LEU A 26 -3.69 11.40 8.13
N VAL A 27 -3.71 10.39 9.02
CA VAL A 27 -4.95 9.99 9.73
C VAL A 27 -5.52 11.16 10.52
N ALA A 28 -4.69 11.88 11.28
CA ALA A 28 -5.13 13.03 12.06
C ALA A 28 -5.65 14.16 11.15
N ALA A 29 -4.99 14.41 10.01
CA ALA A 29 -5.41 15.40 9.02
C ALA A 29 -6.77 15.04 8.41
N ALA A 30 -6.96 13.78 8.01
CA ALA A 30 -8.23 13.30 7.48
C ALA A 30 -9.36 13.34 8.52
N ALA A 31 -9.07 12.95 9.76
CA ALA A 31 -10.04 13.03 10.86
C ALA A 31 -10.45 14.47 11.12
N ARG A 32 -9.50 15.42 11.12
CA ARG A 32 -9.79 16.85 11.25
C ARG A 32 -10.63 17.36 10.08
N ALA A 33 -10.30 16.99 8.84
CA ALA A 33 -11.05 17.39 7.66
C ALA A 33 -12.49 16.87 7.70
N GLY A 34 -12.68 15.58 8.01
CA GLY A 34 -14.01 14.97 8.16
C GLY A 34 -14.81 15.56 9.32
N TRP A 35 -14.16 15.86 10.44
CA TRP A 35 -14.78 16.56 11.58
C TRP A 35 -15.30 17.93 11.15
N LEU A 36 -14.48 18.76 10.52
CA LEU A 36 -14.88 20.09 10.04
C LEU A 36 -16.03 20.04 9.02
N ALA A 37 -16.01 19.06 8.10
CA ALA A 37 -17.10 18.86 7.14
C ALA A 37 -18.42 18.47 7.82
N SER A 38 -18.37 17.84 9.00
CA SER A 38 -19.57 17.39 9.73
C SER A 38 -20.30 18.49 10.51
N PHE A 39 -19.65 19.63 10.77
CA PHE A 39 -20.28 20.79 11.44
C PHE A 39 -20.80 21.84 10.46
N GLY A 40 -20.60 21.65 9.15
CA GLY A 40 -21.19 22.49 8.11
C GLY A 40 -22.61 22.06 7.74
N ASP A 41 -23.23 22.79 6.82
CA ASP A 41 -24.45 22.34 6.16
C ASP A 41 -24.14 21.10 5.31
N TRP A 42 -25.04 20.11 5.31
CA TRP A 42 -24.92 18.85 4.55
C TRP A 42 -25.18 19.06 3.05
N ASP A 43 -24.41 19.97 2.46
CA ASP A 43 -24.45 20.31 1.04
C ASP A 43 -23.34 19.58 0.27
N TYR A 44 -23.31 19.79 -1.05
CA TYR A 44 -22.34 19.20 -1.96
C TYR A 44 -20.89 19.43 -1.53
N ALA A 45 -20.56 20.62 -1.02
CA ALA A 45 -19.23 20.95 -0.54
C ALA A 45 -18.77 20.10 0.67
N ALA A 46 -19.70 19.74 1.57
CA ALA A 46 -19.40 18.85 2.68
C ALA A 46 -19.11 17.43 2.18
N SER A 47 -19.87 16.96 1.19
CA SER A 47 -19.65 15.65 0.55
C SER A 47 -18.29 15.58 -0.15
N GLU A 48 -17.88 16.64 -0.86
CA GLU A 48 -16.58 16.75 -1.51
C GLU A 48 -15.42 16.70 -0.49
N GLY A 49 -15.54 17.43 0.62
CA GLY A 49 -14.56 17.40 1.70
C GLY A 49 -14.44 16.04 2.39
N MET A 50 -15.55 15.31 2.56
CA MET A 50 -15.54 13.95 3.10
C MET A 50 -14.83 12.97 2.16
N VAL A 51 -15.06 13.08 0.85
CA VAL A 51 -14.39 12.25 -0.15
C VAL A 51 -12.89 12.56 -0.21
N GLU A 52 -12.50 13.83 -0.12
CA GLU A 52 -11.09 14.20 -0.03
C GLU A 52 -10.40 13.64 1.24
N ALA A 53 -11.08 13.71 2.38
CA ALA A 53 -10.58 13.08 3.61
C ALA A 53 -10.38 11.56 3.45
N MET A 54 -11.25 10.87 2.71
CA MET A 54 -11.06 9.46 2.38
C MET A 54 -9.80 9.22 1.51
N GLY A 55 -9.49 10.11 0.57
CA GLY A 55 -8.25 10.07 -0.21
C GLY A 55 -7.01 10.19 0.68
N VAL A 56 -7.02 11.14 1.61
CA VAL A 56 -5.94 11.31 2.60
C VAL A 56 -5.79 10.06 3.48
N LEU A 57 -6.89 9.42 3.88
CA LEU A 57 -6.85 8.14 4.61
C LEU A 57 -6.23 7.01 3.77
N ALA A 58 -6.51 6.93 2.48
CA ALA A 58 -5.87 5.93 1.61
C ALA A 58 -4.35 6.12 1.55
N ALA A 59 -3.88 7.37 1.43
CA ALA A 59 -2.46 7.68 1.51
C ALA A 59 -1.86 7.30 2.89
N ALA A 60 -2.60 7.53 3.97
CA ALA A 60 -2.19 7.12 5.32
C ALA A 60 -2.02 5.59 5.44
N VAL A 61 -2.97 4.82 4.89
CA VAL A 61 -2.89 3.35 4.87
C VAL A 61 -1.65 2.87 4.11
N VAL A 62 -1.33 3.49 2.98
CA VAL A 62 -0.10 3.17 2.23
C VAL A 62 1.13 3.44 3.09
N ALA A 63 1.23 4.63 3.69
CA ALA A 63 2.38 4.98 4.54
C ALA A 63 2.56 4.00 5.71
N MET A 64 1.47 3.61 6.37
CA MET A 64 1.49 2.60 7.44
C MET A 64 1.95 1.23 6.92
N GLN A 65 1.49 0.81 5.74
CA GLN A 65 1.91 -0.45 5.15
C GLN A 65 3.40 -0.46 4.80
N ILE A 66 3.94 0.64 4.29
CA ILE A 66 5.38 0.79 4.01
C ILE A 66 6.16 0.69 5.33
N SER A 67 5.72 1.41 6.36
CA SER A 67 6.35 1.36 7.68
C SER A 67 6.41 -0.07 8.23
N GLN A 68 5.27 -0.77 8.21
CA GLN A 68 5.19 -2.14 8.71
C GLN A 68 6.10 -3.07 7.92
N THR A 69 6.12 -2.92 6.60
CA THR A 69 6.99 -3.68 5.70
C THR A 69 8.47 -3.48 6.02
N ILE A 70 8.93 -2.24 6.16
CA ILE A 70 10.33 -1.95 6.48
C ILE A 70 10.68 -2.52 7.86
N ALA A 71 9.78 -2.36 8.85
CA ALA A 71 10.01 -2.89 10.19
C ALA A 71 10.08 -4.44 10.19
N GLU A 72 9.17 -5.12 9.50
CA GLU A 72 9.12 -6.58 9.45
C GLU A 72 10.31 -7.17 8.69
N GLU A 73 10.61 -6.67 7.49
CA GLU A 73 11.57 -7.31 6.58
C GLU A 73 13.02 -6.83 6.76
N GLU A 74 13.26 -5.58 7.16
CA GLU A 74 14.62 -5.01 7.23
C GLU A 74 15.13 -4.82 8.68
N VAL A 75 14.22 -4.77 9.67
CA VAL A 75 14.58 -4.55 11.08
C VAL A 75 14.41 -5.82 11.91
N ILE A 76 13.30 -6.55 11.73
CA ILE A 76 12.99 -7.77 12.50
C ILE A 76 13.58 -9.02 11.83
N ARG A 77 13.42 -9.17 10.51
CA ARG A 77 14.05 -10.26 9.75
C ARG A 77 15.44 -9.85 9.26
N ASP A 78 16.41 -10.75 9.41
CA ASP A 78 17.68 -10.64 8.70
C ASP A 78 17.43 -10.97 7.23
N ALA A 79 17.35 -9.95 6.36
CA ALA A 79 17.01 -10.03 4.94
C ALA A 79 17.68 -11.21 4.19
N HIS A 80 16.99 -12.35 4.16
CA HIS A 80 17.27 -13.49 3.29
C HIS A 80 15.97 -13.85 2.58
N ILE A 81 15.55 -12.97 1.66
CA ILE A 81 14.45 -13.25 0.74
C ILE A 81 14.99 -14.13 -0.40
N SER A 82 15.48 -15.32 -0.08
CA SER A 82 16.09 -16.23 -1.06
C SER A 82 15.09 -17.16 -1.73
N ALA A 83 13.90 -17.37 -1.12
CA ALA A 83 12.87 -18.23 -1.69
C ALA A 83 11.91 -17.45 -2.62
N PRO A 84 11.78 -17.83 -3.92
CA PRO A 84 10.87 -17.21 -4.89
C PRO A 84 9.42 -17.08 -4.40
N THR A 85 8.94 -18.07 -3.64
CA THR A 85 7.60 -18.07 -3.02
C THR A 85 7.41 -16.90 -2.05
N ARG A 86 8.45 -16.56 -1.27
CA ARG A 86 8.42 -15.48 -0.28
C ARG A 86 8.37 -14.12 -0.98
N VAL A 87 9.17 -13.93 -2.04
CA VAL A 87 9.14 -12.75 -2.91
C VAL A 87 7.75 -12.54 -3.51
N ARG A 88 7.13 -13.60 -4.05
CA ARG A 88 5.80 -13.50 -4.67
C ARG A 88 4.73 -13.12 -3.67
N ARG A 89 4.71 -13.73 -2.48
CA ARG A 89 3.73 -13.41 -1.44
C ARG A 89 3.85 -11.97 -0.98
N PHE A 90 5.09 -11.51 -0.77
CA PHE A 90 5.39 -10.13 -0.42
C PHE A 90 4.91 -9.15 -1.51
N LEU A 91 5.35 -9.34 -2.75
CA LEU A 91 4.96 -8.50 -3.89
C LEU A 91 3.45 -8.49 -4.11
N SER A 92 2.78 -9.63 -3.91
CA SER A 92 1.33 -9.72 -4.08
C SER A 92 0.57 -8.92 -3.02
N ARG A 93 0.99 -9.02 -1.74
CA ARG A 93 0.41 -8.20 -0.66
C ARG A 93 0.64 -6.71 -0.93
N PHE A 94 1.85 -6.35 -1.37
CA PHE A 94 2.21 -4.97 -1.68
C PHE A 94 1.44 -4.40 -2.87
N MET A 95 1.31 -5.19 -3.95
CA MET A 95 0.57 -4.80 -5.15
C MET A 95 -0.89 -4.50 -4.85
N VAL A 96 -1.54 -5.31 -4.00
CA VAL A 96 -2.93 -5.06 -3.57
C VAL A 96 -3.07 -3.70 -2.90
N VAL A 97 -2.14 -3.33 -2.02
CA VAL A 97 -2.17 -2.02 -1.33
C VAL A 97 -2.01 -0.86 -2.31
N ILE A 98 -1.09 -0.96 -3.28
CA ILE A 98 -0.93 0.05 -4.34
C ILE A 98 -2.19 0.19 -5.18
N VAL A 99 -2.74 -0.94 -5.64
CA VAL A 99 -3.94 -0.97 -6.48
C VAL A 99 -5.12 -0.32 -5.75
N VAL A 100 -5.34 -0.67 -4.49
CA VAL A 100 -6.41 -0.09 -3.67
C VAL A 100 -6.21 1.42 -3.50
N ALA A 101 -4.98 1.86 -3.21
CA ALA A 101 -4.68 3.28 -3.02
C ALA A 101 -4.96 4.11 -4.29
N ILE A 102 -4.47 3.65 -5.45
CA ILE A 102 -4.72 4.33 -6.73
C ILE A 102 -6.21 4.28 -7.09
N ALA A 103 -6.91 3.18 -6.79
CA ALA A 103 -8.34 3.08 -7.03
C ALA A 103 -9.15 4.07 -6.18
N VAL A 104 -8.77 4.26 -4.90
CA VAL A 104 -9.38 5.29 -4.05
C VAL A 104 -9.07 6.69 -4.58
N GLU A 105 -7.83 6.95 -4.99
CA GLU A 105 -7.45 8.25 -5.58
C GLU A 105 -8.23 8.54 -6.87
N ALA A 106 -8.44 7.53 -7.72
CA ALA A 106 -9.27 7.63 -8.92
C ALA A 106 -10.71 8.00 -8.55
N LEU A 107 -11.29 7.35 -7.53
CA LEU A 107 -12.64 7.65 -7.05
C LEU A 107 -12.74 9.10 -6.54
N VAL A 108 -11.78 9.56 -5.73
CA VAL A 108 -11.73 10.93 -5.23
C VAL A 108 -11.65 11.93 -6.39
N THR A 109 -10.80 11.65 -7.37
CA THR A 109 -10.65 12.49 -8.56
C THR A 109 -11.93 12.54 -9.40
N ILE A 110 -12.67 11.42 -9.53
CA ILE A 110 -13.96 11.38 -10.23
C ILE A 110 -14.99 12.28 -9.54
N PHE A 111 -15.01 12.32 -8.20
CA PHE A 111 -15.89 13.22 -7.46
C PHE A 111 -15.53 14.69 -7.72
N LYS A 112 -14.23 15.04 -7.65
CA LYS A 112 -13.75 16.39 -7.96
C LYS A 112 -14.01 16.79 -9.42
N ALA A 113 -13.98 15.84 -10.35
CA ALA A 113 -14.23 16.11 -11.76
C ALA A 113 -15.65 16.62 -12.07
N ARG A 114 -16.60 16.50 -11.14
CA ARG A 114 -17.94 17.09 -11.27
C ARG A 114 -17.92 18.62 -11.17
N SER A 115 -17.13 19.17 -10.24
CA SER A 115 -16.93 20.61 -10.05
C SER A 115 -15.82 21.13 -10.98
N GLU A 116 -14.84 20.29 -11.32
CA GLU A 116 -13.69 20.62 -12.16
C GLU A 116 -13.55 19.66 -13.35
N PRO A 117 -14.28 19.89 -14.46
CA PRO A 117 -14.29 18.97 -15.61
C PRO A 117 -12.90 18.67 -16.20
N GLN A 118 -11.92 19.56 -16.02
CA GLN A 118 -10.52 19.31 -16.43
C GLN A 118 -9.90 18.05 -15.78
N LEU A 119 -10.38 17.62 -14.62
CA LEU A 119 -9.88 16.44 -13.91
C LEU A 119 -10.42 15.12 -14.49
N MET A 120 -11.42 15.16 -15.36
CA MET A 120 -12.06 13.94 -15.87
C MET A 120 -11.09 13.03 -16.64
N LEU A 121 -10.16 13.63 -17.39
CA LEU A 121 -9.11 12.86 -18.08
C LEU A 121 -8.10 12.26 -17.08
N HIS A 122 -7.77 12.98 -16.01
CA HIS A 122 -6.88 12.49 -14.97
C HIS A 122 -7.52 11.29 -14.23
N ALA A 123 -8.78 11.42 -13.84
CA ALA A 123 -9.57 10.33 -13.27
C ALA A 123 -9.59 9.08 -14.16
N ALA A 124 -9.87 9.26 -15.46
CA ALA A 124 -9.87 8.16 -16.42
C ALA A 124 -8.48 7.50 -16.54
N ALA A 125 -7.41 8.30 -16.55
CA ALA A 125 -6.04 7.80 -16.59
C ALA A 125 -5.69 6.96 -15.35
N LEU A 126 -6.11 7.38 -14.15
CA LEU A 126 -5.91 6.60 -12.92
C LEU A 126 -6.64 5.25 -12.99
N VAL A 127 -7.89 5.22 -13.46
CA VAL A 127 -8.65 3.96 -13.63
C VAL A 127 -7.96 3.03 -14.64
N VAL A 128 -7.48 3.56 -15.76
CA VAL A 128 -6.71 2.78 -16.76
C VAL A 128 -5.41 2.26 -16.15
N ALA A 129 -4.70 3.07 -15.36
CA ALA A 129 -3.48 2.66 -14.68
C ALA A 129 -3.74 1.51 -13.69
N VAL A 130 -4.85 1.55 -12.93
CA VAL A 130 -5.27 0.43 -12.08
C VAL A 130 -5.50 -0.84 -12.90
N GLY A 131 -6.21 -0.73 -14.02
CA GLY A 131 -6.44 -1.87 -14.93
C GLY A 131 -5.12 -2.45 -15.46
N ALA A 132 -4.19 -1.59 -15.87
CA ALA A 132 -2.87 -1.99 -16.35
C ALA A 132 -2.04 -2.70 -15.26
N LEU A 133 -2.07 -2.19 -14.02
CA LEU A 133 -1.40 -2.82 -12.88
C LEU A 133 -1.97 -4.20 -12.57
N LEU A 134 -3.30 -4.35 -12.59
CA LEU A 134 -3.95 -5.65 -12.37
C LEU A 134 -3.61 -6.66 -13.47
N VAL A 135 -3.58 -6.23 -14.73
CA VAL A 135 -3.15 -7.07 -15.86
C VAL A 135 -1.68 -7.47 -15.71
N GLY A 136 -0.80 -6.51 -15.41
CA GLY A 136 0.61 -6.75 -15.19
C GLY A 136 0.86 -7.71 -14.04
N TRP A 137 0.11 -7.57 -12.93
CA TRP A 137 0.17 -8.48 -11.80
C TRP A 137 -0.33 -9.89 -12.15
N GLY A 138 -1.42 -10.01 -12.90
CA GLY A 138 -1.91 -11.30 -13.38
C GLY A 138 -0.91 -12.02 -14.29
N VAL A 139 -0.24 -11.28 -15.18
CA VAL A 139 0.85 -11.80 -16.02
C VAL A 139 2.04 -12.22 -15.15
N PHE A 140 2.44 -11.40 -14.18
CA PHE A 140 3.53 -11.71 -13.26
C PHE A 140 3.26 -13.01 -12.50
N ILE A 141 2.06 -13.20 -11.96
CA ILE A 141 1.67 -14.45 -11.27
C ILE A 141 1.77 -15.65 -12.21
N ARG A 142 1.25 -15.51 -13.45
CA ARG A 142 1.25 -16.61 -14.43
C ARG A 142 2.67 -17.03 -14.81
N LEU A 143 3.58 -16.07 -15.02
CA LEU A 143 4.97 -16.34 -15.41
C LEU A 143 5.81 -16.92 -14.27
N ASN A 144 5.51 -16.56 -13.01
CA ASN A 144 6.26 -17.06 -11.86
C ASN A 144 5.80 -18.44 -11.37
N ARG A 145 4.72 -19.00 -11.91
CA ARG A 145 4.20 -20.32 -11.51
C ARG A 145 5.22 -21.44 -11.74
N SER A 146 5.95 -21.40 -12.86
CA SER A 146 6.95 -22.42 -13.20
C SER A 146 8.16 -22.42 -12.27
N ALA A 147 8.55 -21.25 -11.74
CA ALA A 147 9.67 -21.15 -10.78
C ALA A 147 9.34 -21.83 -9.43
N GLU A 148 8.08 -21.87 -9.03
CA GLU A 148 7.66 -22.54 -7.79
C GLU A 148 7.52 -24.05 -7.92
N GLU A 149 7.11 -24.52 -9.11
CA GLU A 149 7.03 -25.95 -9.40
C GLU A 149 8.43 -26.61 -9.38
N LEU A 150 9.50 -25.81 -9.48
CA LEU A 150 10.90 -26.22 -9.42
C LEU A 150 11.47 -26.28 -7.98
N GLU A 151 10.81 -25.68 -6.97
CA GLU A 151 11.26 -25.69 -5.55
C GLU A 151 10.16 -26.21 -4.59
N PRO A 152 9.85 -27.52 -4.62
CA PRO A 152 8.78 -28.10 -3.81
C PRO A 152 9.02 -28.02 -2.29
N GLU A 153 10.27 -27.96 -1.85
CA GLU A 153 10.64 -27.86 -0.42
C GLU A 153 10.34 -26.48 0.17
N ALA A 154 10.65 -25.40 -0.55
CA ALA A 154 10.32 -24.02 -0.13
C ALA A 154 8.80 -23.78 -0.06
N MET A 155 8.04 -24.42 -0.95
CA MET A 155 6.57 -24.43 -0.92
C MET A 155 6.01 -25.18 0.29
N ALA A 156 6.67 -26.25 0.75
CA ALA A 156 6.27 -26.99 1.95
C ALA A 156 6.57 -26.17 3.22
N GLU A 157 7.73 -25.54 3.29
CA GLU A 157 8.14 -24.71 4.43
C GLU A 157 7.23 -23.48 4.59
N ALA A 158 6.87 -22.80 3.48
CA ALA A 158 5.92 -21.70 3.49
C ALA A 158 4.51 -22.11 3.96
N LYS A 159 4.04 -23.30 3.57
CA LYS A 159 2.76 -23.86 4.06
C LYS A 159 2.81 -24.20 5.56
N GLU A 160 3.96 -24.64 6.07
CA GLU A 160 4.13 -24.91 7.50
C GLU A 160 4.20 -23.64 8.34
N GLU A 161 4.83 -22.56 7.86
CA GLU A 161 4.81 -21.24 8.50
C GLU A 161 3.36 -20.74 8.68
N ASP A 162 2.50 -20.89 7.66
CA ASP A 162 1.08 -20.49 7.72
C ASP A 162 0.27 -21.31 8.74
N ARG A 163 0.61 -22.58 8.95
CA ARG A 163 -0.06 -23.46 9.93
C ARG A 163 0.27 -23.09 11.39
N LYS A 164 1.41 -22.44 11.65
CA LYS A 164 1.83 -22.03 12.99
C LYS A 164 1.20 -20.71 13.46
N LEU A 165 0.56 -19.98 12.54
CA LEU A 165 -0.07 -18.67 12.79
C LEU A 165 -1.60 -18.75 12.93
N GLN A 166 -2.19 -19.96 12.82
CA GLN A 166 -3.59 -20.26 13.13
C GLN A 166 -3.70 -20.85 14.53
#